data_AF-A0A8T7E6K5-F1
#
_entry.id   AF-A0A8T7E6K5-F1
#
_cell.length_a   1.000
_cell.length_b   1.000
_cell.length_c   1.000
_cell.angle_alpha   90.00
_cell.angle_beta   90.00
_cell.angle_gamma   90.00
#
_symmetry.space_group_name_H-M   'P 1'
#
loop_
_entity.id
_entity.type
_entity.pdbx_description
1 polymer ?
#
loop_
_entity_poly.entity_id
_entity_poly.type
_entity_poly.pdbx_seq_one_letter_code
_entity_poly.pdbx_strand_id
1 'polypeptide(L)'
;MAQTRILLNGAVGKPFYPYRDNNQLITAIGWAPWWVEPAAGDPGWKNRQPVYSPITLDEALTQQVATPFGTHIGGLWQQVPSAPGNSYEFSVEGQAWSSEDTTPASRLEASDVNMQIGIDPTGGLDPHSPLVVWSGKANPLSHWETLHLTAVAEANIITVYLKSAPSLPKRQQTVFWRQAELRPIGRHKRSVNIVGMGDTHIAVEPERPKPGETVTAVISSTRDHPTVDLLVTRPDNKLTTVIPRGKTLDGDRHLWRYEFKSDHDGLYELRFVSDKGARLLSLRLLQVALDVQLVPSDSSRYNYRRVYVLLPPTADMKWLLAAAKGGYDGRFTIGFSADDAGIGDLETRHVLAVNPHHWPEVLTASWFQQHYPGARFTAVVANKPEDLEAWLKNWTGLD
;
A
#
# COMPACT_ATOMS: atom_id res chain seq x y z
N MET A 1 -8.35 9.39 10.05
CA MET A 1 -7.92 8.48 8.98
C MET A 1 -6.43 8.70 8.77
N ALA A 2 -5.61 7.65 8.77
CA ALA A 2 -4.17 7.81 8.54
C ALA A 2 -3.95 8.37 7.12
N GLN A 3 -3.27 9.52 7.02
CA GLN A 3 -2.96 10.18 5.77
C GLN A 3 -1.97 9.30 5.00
N THR A 4 -2.43 8.58 3.97
CA THR A 4 -1.56 7.79 3.10
C THR A 4 -0.70 8.76 2.29
N ARG A 5 0.55 8.97 2.69
CA ARG A 5 1.49 9.84 1.98
C ARG A 5 2.00 9.13 0.73
N ILE A 6 1.33 9.35 -0.40
CA ILE A 6 1.73 8.77 -1.69
C ILE A 6 2.96 9.50 -2.27
N LEU A 7 2.95 10.83 -2.18
CA LEU A 7 4.05 11.69 -2.64
C LEU A 7 5.25 11.59 -1.70
N LEU A 8 6.43 11.47 -2.29
CA LEU A 8 7.69 11.76 -1.61
C LEU A 8 7.83 13.29 -1.49
N ASN A 9 8.09 13.78 -0.28
CA ASN A 9 8.23 15.22 0.01
C ASN A 9 7.08 16.05 -0.58
N GLY A 10 5.84 15.73 -0.18
CA GLY A 10 4.66 16.51 -0.54
C GLY A 10 4.72 17.97 -0.10
N ALA A 11 5.58 18.33 0.86
CA ALA A 11 5.80 19.74 1.19
C ALA A 11 6.37 20.56 0.02
N VAL A 12 6.98 19.91 -0.99
CA VAL A 12 7.77 20.55 -2.07
C VAL A 12 8.79 21.52 -1.47
N GLY A 13 9.42 21.06 -0.38
CA GLY A 13 10.29 21.86 0.47
C GLY A 13 11.51 21.04 0.90
N LYS A 14 12.02 21.33 2.11
CA LYS A 14 13.19 20.63 2.65
C LYS A 14 12.99 19.10 2.70
N PRO A 15 14.05 18.31 2.46
CA PRO A 15 15.39 18.71 2.01
C PRO A 15 15.46 18.97 0.49
N PHE A 16 16.46 19.73 0.04
CA PHE A 16 16.74 20.04 -1.37
C PHE A 16 18.08 19.43 -1.82
N TYR A 17 18.24 19.20 -3.12
CA TYR A 17 19.49 18.68 -3.70
C TYR A 17 19.71 19.21 -5.13
N PRO A 18 20.96 19.30 -5.62
CA PRO A 18 21.25 19.61 -7.02
C PRO A 18 20.89 18.41 -7.89
N TYR A 19 19.91 18.57 -8.78
CA TYR A 19 19.51 17.53 -9.71
C TYR A 19 20.66 17.21 -10.66
N ARG A 20 21.17 15.97 -10.58
CA ARG A 20 22.30 15.47 -11.37
C ARG A 20 23.53 16.40 -11.32
N ASP A 21 23.85 16.84 -10.10
CA ASP A 21 25.00 17.69 -9.79
C ASP A 21 24.98 19.07 -10.48
N ASN A 22 23.82 19.51 -10.96
CA ASN A 22 23.64 20.84 -11.54
C ASN A 22 23.11 21.85 -10.50
N ASN A 23 23.95 22.82 -10.13
CA ASN A 23 23.62 23.86 -9.14
C ASN A 23 22.57 24.88 -9.62
N GLN A 24 22.19 24.89 -10.90
CA GLN A 24 21.05 25.65 -11.40
C GLN A 24 19.72 24.88 -11.29
N LEU A 25 19.78 23.59 -10.94
CA LEU A 25 18.65 22.67 -10.90
C LEU A 25 18.45 22.13 -9.48
N ILE A 26 18.36 23.00 -8.47
CA ILE A 26 18.16 22.56 -7.08
C ILE A 26 16.68 22.34 -6.82
N THR A 27 16.30 21.08 -6.58
CA THR A 27 14.92 20.67 -6.35
C THR A 27 14.70 20.04 -4.97
N ALA A 28 13.47 20.12 -4.47
CA ALA A 28 13.02 19.35 -3.33
C ALA A 28 13.24 17.84 -3.60
N ILE A 29 13.86 17.11 -2.65
CA ILE A 29 14.07 15.65 -2.79
C ILE A 29 12.72 14.98 -3.12
N GLY A 30 12.73 14.03 -4.06
CA GLY A 30 11.51 13.40 -4.59
C GLY A 30 10.92 14.12 -5.80
N TRP A 31 11.42 15.28 -6.21
CA TRP A 31 10.95 16.01 -7.39
C TRP A 31 12.10 16.26 -8.36
N ALA A 32 11.83 16.07 -9.65
CA ALA A 32 12.79 16.34 -10.73
C ALA A 32 12.31 17.53 -11.57
N PRO A 33 13.23 18.37 -12.09
CA PRO A 33 12.88 19.46 -12.97
C PRO A 33 12.57 18.94 -14.39
N TRP A 34 11.79 19.72 -15.13
CA TRP A 34 11.61 19.57 -16.57
C TRP A 34 11.37 20.93 -17.23
N TRP A 35 11.82 21.09 -18.46
CA TRP A 35 11.55 22.28 -19.25
C TRP A 35 11.59 21.96 -20.74
N VAL A 36 10.97 22.83 -21.52
CA VAL A 36 11.06 22.83 -22.98
C VAL A 36 12.29 23.61 -23.37
N GLU A 37 13.18 23.00 -24.14
CA GLU A 37 14.37 23.67 -24.67
C GLU A 37 13.97 24.74 -25.72
N PRO A 38 14.72 25.85 -25.83
CA PRO A 38 14.56 26.80 -26.93
C PRO A 38 14.72 26.10 -28.29
N ALA A 39 13.85 26.42 -29.25
CA ALA A 39 14.02 25.93 -30.61
C ALA A 39 15.08 26.76 -31.36
N ALA A 40 15.68 26.18 -32.40
CA ALA A 40 16.59 26.92 -33.26
C ALA A 40 15.87 28.14 -33.90
N GLY A 41 16.45 29.33 -33.72
CA GLY A 41 15.86 30.59 -34.22
C GLY A 41 14.86 31.25 -33.27
N ASP A 42 14.54 30.65 -32.12
CA ASP A 42 13.78 31.34 -31.08
C ASP A 42 14.57 32.57 -30.58
N PRO A 43 13.87 33.70 -30.29
CA PRO A 43 14.54 34.84 -29.69
C PRO A 43 15.05 34.48 -28.29
N GLY A 44 16.17 35.08 -27.86
CA GLY A 44 16.87 34.69 -26.63
C GLY A 44 16.09 34.81 -25.31
N TRP A 45 14.91 35.42 -25.33
CA TRP A 45 13.99 35.49 -24.18
C TRP A 45 13.00 34.31 -24.13
N LYS A 46 12.82 33.55 -25.21
CA LYS A 46 11.80 32.51 -25.33
C LYS A 46 12.33 31.15 -24.84
N ASN A 47 11.53 30.46 -24.03
CA ASN A 47 11.82 29.11 -23.51
C ASN A 47 13.21 28.97 -22.86
N ARG A 48 13.70 30.00 -22.18
CA ARG A 48 14.98 29.94 -21.47
C ARG A 48 14.91 28.86 -20.38
N GLN A 49 16.01 28.13 -20.20
CA GLN A 49 16.14 27.18 -19.09
C GLN A 49 15.87 27.89 -17.75
N PRO A 50 14.87 27.45 -16.97
CA PRO A 50 14.61 28.02 -15.66
C PRO A 50 15.70 27.66 -14.66
N VAL A 51 15.92 28.54 -13.69
CA VAL A 51 16.71 28.23 -12.49
C VAL A 51 15.77 27.69 -11.42
N TYR A 52 16.12 26.53 -10.86
CA TYR A 52 15.41 25.90 -9.76
C TYR A 52 16.24 26.08 -8.49
N SER A 53 15.62 26.63 -7.45
CA SER A 53 16.29 26.93 -6.19
C SER A 53 15.33 26.84 -5.01
N PRO A 54 15.85 26.60 -3.79
CA PRO A 54 15.10 26.89 -2.59
C PRO A 54 15.11 28.39 -2.31
N ILE A 55 14.00 28.93 -1.80
CA ILE A 55 13.90 30.31 -1.31
C ILE A 55 13.11 30.35 -0.02
N THR A 56 13.51 31.21 0.92
CA THR A 56 12.68 31.47 2.10
C THR A 56 11.57 32.46 1.73
N LEU A 57 10.33 32.00 1.79
CA LEU A 57 9.12 32.76 1.53
C LEU A 57 8.10 32.43 2.61
N ASP A 58 7.48 33.44 3.23
CA ASP A 58 6.59 33.29 4.39
C ASP A 58 7.22 32.43 5.51
N GLU A 59 8.48 32.71 5.84
CA GLU A 59 9.28 31.99 6.86
C GLU A 59 9.53 30.50 6.56
N ALA A 60 9.11 30.00 5.39
CA ALA A 60 9.29 28.61 4.97
C ALA A 60 10.21 28.49 3.74
N LEU A 61 11.08 27.48 3.75
CA LEU A 61 11.91 27.16 2.58
C LEU A 61 11.04 26.46 1.52
N THR A 62 10.87 27.14 0.40
CA THR A 62 9.90 26.83 -0.66
C THR A 62 10.63 26.57 -1.97
N GLN A 63 10.09 25.71 -2.83
CA GLN A 63 10.62 25.50 -4.16
C GLN A 63 10.32 26.71 -5.05
N GLN A 64 11.38 27.29 -5.64
CA GLN A 64 11.33 28.34 -6.64
C GLN A 64 11.67 27.78 -8.03
N VAL A 65 11.02 28.34 -9.05
CA VAL A 65 11.39 28.21 -10.46
C VAL A 65 11.39 29.61 -11.08
N ALA A 66 12.57 30.11 -11.50
CA ALA A 66 12.77 31.49 -11.92
C ALA A 66 13.32 31.60 -13.35
N THR A 67 12.83 32.58 -14.10
CA THR A 67 13.27 32.86 -15.48
C THR A 67 13.19 34.37 -15.78
N PRO A 68 13.92 35.22 -15.04
CA PRO A 68 13.84 36.67 -15.19
C PRO A 68 14.24 37.11 -16.60
N PHE A 69 13.52 38.09 -17.15
CA PHE A 69 13.65 38.56 -18.54
C PHE A 69 13.45 37.45 -19.58
N GLY A 70 12.67 36.42 -19.25
CA GLY A 70 12.44 35.27 -20.10
C GLY A 70 11.08 34.66 -19.90
N THR A 71 10.71 33.81 -20.85
CA THR A 71 9.60 32.87 -20.72
C THR A 71 10.17 31.47 -20.63
N HIS A 72 9.36 30.56 -20.10
CA HIS A 72 9.65 29.14 -20.08
C HIS A 72 8.36 28.35 -20.23
N ILE A 73 8.49 27.07 -20.57
CA ILE A 73 7.46 26.07 -20.28
C ILE A 73 8.18 24.99 -19.49
N GLY A 74 7.79 24.80 -18.24
CA GLY A 74 8.50 23.87 -17.36
C GLY A 74 7.99 23.85 -15.93
N GLY A 75 8.62 23.03 -15.11
CA GLY A 75 8.31 22.88 -13.70
C GLY A 75 8.91 21.61 -13.13
N LEU A 76 8.13 20.89 -12.33
CA LEU A 76 8.58 19.69 -11.61
C LEU A 76 7.72 18.48 -11.97
N TRP A 77 8.25 17.28 -11.77
CA TRP A 77 7.50 16.04 -11.84
C TRP A 77 7.92 15.04 -10.77
N GLN A 78 7.00 14.13 -10.45
CA GLN A 78 7.25 12.96 -9.61
C GLN A 78 6.39 11.79 -10.09
N GLN A 79 6.99 10.60 -10.17
CA GLN A 79 6.27 9.35 -10.36
C GLN A 79 5.91 8.71 -9.03
N VAL A 80 4.68 8.22 -8.94
CA VAL A 80 4.14 7.63 -7.71
C VAL A 80 3.41 6.34 -8.01
N PRO A 81 3.40 5.38 -7.06
CA PRO A 81 2.63 4.16 -7.23
C PRO A 81 1.13 4.44 -7.26
N SER A 82 0.42 3.70 -8.09
CA SER A 82 -1.02 3.80 -8.24
C SER A 82 -1.65 2.43 -8.52
N ALA A 83 -2.98 2.39 -8.62
CA ALA A 83 -3.70 1.21 -9.12
C ALA A 83 -4.61 1.60 -10.28
N PRO A 84 -4.57 0.88 -11.41
CA PRO A 84 -5.47 1.12 -12.53
C PRO A 84 -6.93 1.13 -12.10
N GLY A 85 -7.68 2.12 -12.60
CA GLY A 85 -9.08 2.35 -12.28
C GLY A 85 -9.34 3.08 -10.96
N ASN A 86 -8.32 3.37 -10.14
CA ASN A 86 -8.48 4.28 -9.00
C ASN A 86 -8.50 5.74 -9.46
N SER A 87 -9.39 6.53 -8.88
CA SER A 87 -9.37 7.99 -9.03
C SER A 87 -8.46 8.61 -7.99
N TYR A 88 -7.64 9.57 -8.41
CA TYR A 88 -6.74 10.33 -7.54
C TYR A 88 -7.08 11.81 -7.63
N GLU A 89 -7.14 12.46 -6.47
CA GLU A 89 -7.18 13.92 -6.36
C GLU A 89 -5.78 14.43 -6.05
N PHE A 90 -5.31 15.35 -6.88
CA PHE A 90 -4.03 16.05 -6.73
C PHE A 90 -4.29 17.53 -6.44
N SER A 91 -3.64 18.06 -5.41
CA SER A 91 -3.70 19.47 -5.06
C SER A 91 -2.34 20.03 -4.67
N VAL A 92 -2.06 21.28 -5.04
CA VAL A 92 -0.78 21.95 -4.74
C VAL A 92 -1.02 23.44 -4.57
N GLU A 93 -0.35 24.07 -3.60
CA GLU A 93 -0.33 25.53 -3.49
C GLU A 93 0.72 26.13 -4.44
N GLY A 94 0.28 27.11 -5.23
CA GLY A 94 1.12 27.86 -6.15
C GLY A 94 0.99 29.37 -5.95
N GLN A 95 2.09 30.08 -6.16
CA GLN A 95 2.15 31.54 -6.27
C GLN A 95 3.13 31.91 -7.39
N ALA A 96 2.95 33.07 -8.02
CA ALA A 96 3.93 33.64 -8.92
C ALA A 96 4.20 35.12 -8.67
N TRP A 97 5.37 35.58 -9.07
CA TRP A 97 5.70 36.99 -9.26
C TRP A 97 5.94 37.25 -10.74
N SER A 98 5.25 38.26 -11.27
CA SER A 98 5.37 38.73 -12.65
C SER A 98 5.28 40.26 -12.65
N SER A 99 6.35 40.96 -13.03
CA SER A 99 6.42 42.43 -12.95
C SER A 99 7.56 43.00 -13.78
N GLU A 100 7.41 44.23 -14.27
CA GLU A 100 8.51 45.05 -14.82
C GLU A 100 9.34 45.76 -13.73
N ASP A 101 8.82 45.78 -12.50
CA ASP A 101 9.51 46.27 -11.32
C ASP A 101 10.34 45.16 -10.65
N THR A 102 11.36 45.55 -9.87
CA THR A 102 12.17 44.67 -9.02
C THR A 102 11.60 44.45 -7.63
N THR A 103 10.64 45.29 -7.19
CA THR A 103 10.04 45.16 -5.87
C THR A 103 9.40 43.76 -5.71
N PRO A 104 9.77 42.97 -4.69
CA PRO A 104 9.16 41.66 -4.43
C PRO A 104 7.63 41.74 -4.41
N ALA A 105 6.98 40.78 -5.07
CA ALA A 105 5.52 40.70 -5.15
C ALA A 105 4.81 41.88 -5.86
N SER A 106 5.54 42.80 -6.50
CA SER A 106 4.96 43.81 -7.38
C SER A 106 4.22 43.15 -8.56
N ARG A 107 3.25 43.87 -9.12
CA ARG A 107 2.45 43.44 -10.29
C ARG A 107 2.45 44.50 -11.39
N LEU A 108 3.45 45.38 -11.41
CA LEU A 108 3.57 46.45 -12.41
C LEU A 108 3.70 45.81 -13.79
N GLU A 109 2.70 46.05 -14.64
CA GLU A 109 2.62 45.46 -15.99
C GLU A 109 2.83 43.93 -15.97
N ALA A 110 2.23 43.24 -15.00
CA ALA A 110 2.33 41.79 -14.89
C ALA A 110 1.82 41.06 -16.15
N SER A 111 2.32 39.84 -16.38
CA SER A 111 1.85 38.94 -17.44
C SER A 111 1.32 37.65 -16.84
N ASP A 112 0.46 36.97 -17.60
CA ASP A 112 0.03 35.61 -17.26
C ASP A 112 1.23 34.67 -17.11
N VAL A 113 1.20 33.89 -16.03
CA VAL A 113 2.18 32.87 -15.65
C VAL A 113 1.72 31.46 -16.02
N ASN A 114 0.42 31.31 -16.31
CA ASN A 114 -0.22 30.09 -16.79
C ASN A 114 0.19 28.85 -15.98
N MET A 115 0.08 28.92 -14.65
CA MET A 115 0.38 27.80 -13.76
C MET A 115 -0.67 26.70 -13.93
N GLN A 116 -0.23 25.44 -13.93
CA GLN A 116 -1.09 24.26 -14.03
C GLN A 116 -0.50 23.12 -13.21
N ILE A 117 -1.34 22.19 -12.75
CA ILE A 117 -0.93 20.87 -12.27
C ILE A 117 -1.45 19.81 -13.24
N GLY A 118 -0.73 18.69 -13.35
CA GLY A 118 -1.06 17.63 -14.30
C GLY A 118 -0.90 16.24 -13.71
N ILE A 119 -1.64 15.28 -14.27
CA ILE A 119 -1.48 13.83 -14.02
C ILE A 119 -1.37 13.14 -15.38
N ASP A 120 -0.27 12.46 -15.65
CA ASP A 120 -0.22 11.41 -16.68
C ASP A 120 -0.74 10.10 -16.06
N PRO A 121 -1.92 9.60 -16.48
CA PRO A 121 -2.54 8.42 -15.90
C PRO A 121 -1.82 7.11 -16.24
N THR A 122 -0.94 7.13 -17.24
CA THR A 122 -0.13 5.97 -17.67
C THR A 122 1.25 5.95 -17.02
N GLY A 123 1.64 7.05 -16.37
CA GLY A 123 2.98 7.24 -15.79
C GLY A 123 4.04 7.61 -16.83
N GLY A 124 3.65 8.13 -17.99
CA GLY A 124 4.58 8.71 -18.96
C GLY A 124 5.42 9.83 -18.36
N LEU A 125 6.64 10.03 -18.89
CA LEU A 125 7.55 11.10 -18.48
C LEU A 125 7.62 12.25 -19.48
N ASP A 126 6.95 12.14 -20.63
CA ASP A 126 6.88 13.20 -21.62
C ASP A 126 5.82 14.24 -21.22
N PRO A 127 6.21 15.46 -20.79
CA PRO A 127 5.25 16.50 -20.41
C PRO A 127 4.42 17.04 -21.59
N HIS A 128 4.79 16.70 -22.83
CA HIS A 128 4.03 17.05 -24.04
C HIS A 128 3.00 15.98 -24.44
N SER A 129 2.98 14.85 -23.75
CA SER A 129 2.03 13.78 -24.02
C SER A 129 0.59 14.31 -23.96
N PRO A 130 -0.24 14.02 -24.97
CA PRO A 130 -1.66 14.40 -24.94
C PRO A 130 -2.45 13.62 -23.88
N LEU A 131 -1.84 12.59 -23.27
CA LEU A 131 -2.42 11.81 -22.18
C LEU A 131 -2.36 12.55 -20.84
N VAL A 132 -1.51 13.57 -20.71
CA VAL A 132 -1.44 14.35 -19.46
C VAL A 132 -2.73 15.14 -19.30
N VAL A 133 -3.48 14.81 -18.26
CA VAL A 133 -4.66 15.58 -17.86
C VAL A 133 -4.16 16.79 -17.08
N TRP A 134 -4.42 18.00 -17.57
CA TRP A 134 -4.02 19.24 -16.93
C TRP A 134 -5.21 19.92 -16.25
N SER A 135 -4.95 20.60 -15.12
CA SER A 135 -5.89 21.56 -14.54
C SER A 135 -6.13 22.74 -15.49
N GLY A 136 -7.14 23.55 -15.18
CA GLY A 136 -7.23 24.91 -15.72
C GLY A 136 -5.96 25.72 -15.43
N LYS A 137 -5.71 26.74 -16.26
CA LYS A 137 -4.61 27.69 -16.05
C LYS A 137 -4.96 28.62 -14.88
N ALA A 138 -4.02 28.81 -13.97
CA ALA A 138 -4.11 29.75 -12.86
C ALA A 138 -3.04 30.84 -12.99
N ASN A 139 -3.35 32.04 -12.49
CA ASN A 139 -2.43 33.18 -12.44
C ASN A 139 -2.37 33.77 -11.02
N PRO A 140 -1.92 33.00 -10.00
CA PRO A 140 -1.90 33.45 -8.61
C PRO A 140 -0.74 34.43 -8.37
N LEU A 141 -0.87 35.65 -8.88
CA LEU A 141 0.15 36.68 -8.76
C LEU A 141 0.18 37.18 -7.32
N SER A 142 1.31 37.05 -6.63
CA SER A 142 1.54 37.57 -5.27
C SER A 142 0.49 37.16 -4.22
N HIS A 143 -0.13 36.00 -4.40
CA HIS A 143 -0.93 35.33 -3.38
C HIS A 143 -0.85 33.82 -3.61
N TRP A 144 -1.09 33.04 -2.56
CA TRP A 144 -1.18 31.58 -2.68
C TRP A 144 -2.58 31.17 -3.14
N GLU A 145 -2.62 30.26 -4.11
CA GLU A 145 -3.84 29.61 -4.59
C GLU A 145 -3.61 28.10 -4.62
N THR A 146 -4.60 27.32 -4.17
CA THR A 146 -4.57 25.86 -4.28
C THR A 146 -5.14 25.44 -5.63
N LEU A 147 -4.31 24.82 -6.47
CA LEU A 147 -4.76 24.18 -7.70
C LEU A 147 -5.25 22.77 -7.36
N HIS A 148 -6.31 22.33 -8.04
CA HIS A 148 -6.90 21.00 -7.86
C HIS A 148 -7.11 20.30 -9.21
N LEU A 149 -6.90 18.99 -9.22
CA LEU A 149 -7.10 18.12 -10.37
C LEU A 149 -7.54 16.72 -9.89
N THR A 150 -8.41 16.08 -10.66
CA THR A 150 -8.72 14.66 -10.49
C THR A 150 -8.45 13.91 -11.78
N ALA A 151 -7.83 12.73 -11.68
CA ALA A 151 -7.65 11.83 -12.80
C ALA A 151 -7.76 10.36 -12.36
N VAL A 152 -8.12 9.48 -13.30
CA VAL A 152 -8.17 8.03 -13.08
C VAL A 152 -6.86 7.42 -13.55
N ALA A 153 -6.19 6.65 -12.71
CA ALA A 153 -4.97 5.96 -13.10
C ALA A 153 -5.28 4.84 -14.11
N GLU A 154 -4.43 4.69 -15.11
CA GLU A 154 -4.51 3.64 -16.13
C GLU A 154 -3.40 2.59 -15.95
N ALA A 155 -2.36 2.91 -15.17
CA ALA A 155 -1.25 2.03 -14.84
C ALA A 155 -1.05 1.89 -13.33
N ASN A 156 -0.10 1.04 -12.92
CA ASN A 156 0.33 0.90 -11.51
C ASN A 156 1.27 2.04 -11.06
N ILE A 157 1.48 3.03 -11.92
CA ILE A 157 2.27 4.22 -11.71
C ILE A 157 1.59 5.38 -12.43
N ILE A 158 1.57 6.56 -11.81
CA ILE A 158 1.20 7.81 -12.48
C ILE A 158 2.33 8.81 -12.33
N THR A 159 2.39 9.79 -13.23
CA THR A 159 3.30 10.93 -13.10
C THR A 159 2.49 12.16 -12.77
N VAL A 160 2.81 12.83 -11.68
CA VAL A 160 2.27 14.17 -11.38
C VAL A 160 3.22 15.24 -11.89
N TYR A 161 2.67 16.32 -12.42
CA TYR A 161 3.41 17.45 -12.97
C TYR A 161 2.99 18.77 -12.30
N LEU A 162 3.98 19.61 -12.02
CA LEU A 162 3.81 21.05 -11.79
C LEU A 162 4.30 21.77 -13.04
N LYS A 163 3.56 22.78 -13.48
CA LYS A 163 3.85 23.51 -14.71
C LYS A 163 3.62 25.00 -14.54
N SER A 164 4.50 25.79 -15.14
CA SER A 164 4.29 27.21 -15.40
C SER A 164 4.70 27.51 -16.84
N ALA A 165 3.99 28.45 -17.46
CA ALA A 165 4.22 28.86 -18.84
C ALA A 165 4.03 30.37 -19.04
N PRO A 166 4.93 31.22 -18.49
CA PRO A 166 4.89 32.67 -18.68
C PRO A 166 4.66 33.13 -20.12
N SER A 167 3.73 34.06 -20.33
CA SER A 167 3.42 34.56 -21.67
C SER A 167 4.41 35.61 -22.17
N LEU A 168 4.99 36.42 -21.26
CA LEU A 168 5.89 37.52 -21.59
C LEU A 168 7.17 37.50 -20.72
N PRO A 169 8.31 37.98 -21.24
CA PRO A 169 9.60 37.95 -20.55
C PRO A 169 9.76 39.07 -19.52
N LYS A 170 8.98 39.03 -18.46
CA LYS A 170 8.98 40.08 -17.41
C LYS A 170 10.29 40.10 -16.62
N ARG A 171 10.67 41.29 -16.15
CA ARG A 171 11.87 41.52 -15.33
C ARG A 171 11.90 40.62 -14.09
N GLN A 172 10.80 40.61 -13.35
CA GLN A 172 10.53 39.62 -12.31
C GLN A 172 9.64 38.54 -12.93
N GLN A 173 10.13 37.31 -12.99
CA GLN A 173 9.36 36.17 -13.49
C GLN A 173 9.74 34.91 -12.72
N THR A 174 8.95 34.59 -11.71
CA THR A 174 9.24 33.50 -10.77
C THR A 174 7.94 32.83 -10.35
N VAL A 175 7.94 31.51 -10.24
CA VAL A 175 6.86 30.74 -9.61
C VAL A 175 7.36 29.98 -8.39
N PHE A 176 6.45 29.73 -7.45
CA PHE A 176 6.70 29.06 -6.19
C PHE A 176 5.68 27.96 -5.99
N TRP A 177 6.13 26.82 -5.45
CA TRP A 177 5.28 25.66 -5.19
C TRP A 177 5.49 25.14 -3.76
N ARG A 178 4.39 24.79 -3.09
CA ARG A 178 4.42 24.12 -1.78
C ARG A 178 3.18 23.25 -1.56
N GLN A 179 3.23 22.39 -0.54
CA GLN A 179 2.07 21.64 -0.05
C GLN A 179 1.32 20.85 -1.14
N ALA A 180 2.07 20.06 -1.91
CA ALA A 180 1.52 19.06 -2.81
C ALA A 180 0.94 17.87 -2.02
N GLU A 181 -0.32 17.54 -2.30
CA GLU A 181 -1.01 16.38 -1.77
C GLU A 181 -1.61 15.57 -2.91
N LEU A 182 -1.48 14.25 -2.82
CA LEU A 182 -2.10 13.31 -3.74
C LEU A 182 -2.79 12.23 -2.91
N ARG A 183 -4.08 12.05 -3.12
CA ARG A 183 -4.89 11.07 -2.38
C ARG A 183 -5.82 10.28 -3.29
N PRO A 184 -6.01 8.97 -3.05
CA PRO A 184 -7.03 8.22 -3.75
C PRO A 184 -8.40 8.67 -3.23
N ILE A 185 -9.38 8.75 -4.13
CA ILE A 185 -10.76 9.12 -3.81
C ILE A 185 -11.72 8.02 -4.28
N GLY A 186 -12.86 7.87 -3.60
CA GLY A 186 -13.87 6.85 -3.91
C GLY A 186 -13.47 5.44 -3.45
N ARG A 187 -13.99 4.41 -4.14
CA ARG A 187 -13.68 2.99 -3.85
C ARG A 187 -12.24 2.69 -4.25
N HIS A 188 -11.33 2.83 -3.29
CA HIS A 188 -9.91 2.58 -3.48
C HIS A 188 -9.62 1.07 -3.54
N LYS A 189 -9.17 0.59 -4.71
CA LYS A 189 -8.54 -0.73 -4.83
C LYS A 189 -7.09 -0.60 -4.40
N ARG A 190 -6.66 -1.33 -3.37
CA ARG A 190 -5.23 -1.51 -3.12
C ARG A 190 -4.68 -2.40 -4.24
N SER A 191 -3.86 -1.87 -5.14
CA SER A 191 -3.03 -2.75 -5.95
C SER A 191 -1.96 -3.32 -5.03
N VAL A 192 -1.93 -4.64 -4.92
CA VAL A 192 -0.82 -5.38 -4.28
C VAL A 192 0.28 -5.65 -5.32
N ASN A 193 0.18 -5.03 -6.50
CA ASN A 193 1.06 -5.30 -7.61
C ASN A 193 2.40 -4.61 -7.36
N ILE A 194 3.42 -5.45 -7.24
CA ILE A 194 4.82 -5.08 -7.42
C ILE A 194 4.91 -4.19 -8.66
N VAL A 195 5.26 -2.92 -8.48
CA VAL A 195 5.60 -2.07 -9.62
C VAL A 195 6.96 -2.57 -10.08
N GLY A 196 7.04 -3.25 -11.20
CA GLY A 196 8.29 -3.41 -11.93
C GLY A 196 8.07 -2.71 -13.26
N MET A 197 8.72 -1.57 -13.51
CA MET A 197 8.78 -1.10 -14.89
C MET A 197 9.58 -2.12 -15.70
N GLY A 198 8.90 -2.93 -16.52
CA GLY A 198 9.56 -3.86 -17.42
C GLY A 198 10.41 -4.91 -16.69
N ASP A 199 11.73 -4.71 -16.70
CA ASP A 199 12.76 -5.68 -16.35
C ASP A 199 13.39 -5.49 -14.95
N THR A 200 13.01 -4.45 -14.20
CA THR A 200 13.55 -4.15 -12.86
C THR A 200 12.80 -4.90 -11.75
N HIS A 201 13.50 -5.73 -10.98
CA HIS A 201 12.93 -6.61 -9.94
C HIS A 201 13.64 -6.45 -8.59
N ILE A 202 12.90 -6.49 -7.49
CA ILE A 202 13.42 -6.46 -6.11
C ILE A 202 13.30 -7.85 -5.48
N ALA A 203 14.43 -8.51 -5.24
CA ALA A 203 14.54 -9.72 -4.41
C ALA A 203 14.95 -9.35 -2.98
N VAL A 204 14.53 -10.12 -1.97
CA VAL A 204 14.89 -9.88 -0.56
C VAL A 204 15.25 -11.18 0.13
N GLU A 205 16.23 -11.13 1.02
CA GLU A 205 16.70 -12.24 1.85
C GLU A 205 16.77 -11.76 3.32
N PRO A 206 16.10 -12.45 4.27
CA PRO A 206 15.16 -13.55 4.04
C PRO A 206 13.85 -13.07 3.36
N GLU A 207 13.16 -13.97 2.65
CA GLU A 207 11.87 -13.63 2.01
C GLU A 207 10.73 -13.34 2.99
N ARG A 208 10.83 -13.89 4.21
CA ARG A 208 9.88 -13.70 5.32
C ARG A 208 10.65 -13.27 6.58
N PRO A 209 11.08 -11.99 6.64
CA PRO A 209 11.86 -11.51 7.76
C PRO A 209 11.02 -11.39 9.03
N LYS A 210 11.67 -11.61 10.17
CA LYS A 210 11.11 -11.37 11.51
C LYS A 210 11.54 -9.99 12.03
N PRO A 211 10.76 -9.39 12.94
CA PRO A 211 11.15 -8.15 13.58
C PRO A 211 12.57 -8.20 14.18
N GLY A 212 13.43 -7.24 13.80
CA GLY A 212 14.83 -7.10 14.21
C GLY A 212 15.86 -7.70 13.26
N GLU A 213 15.43 -8.51 12.28
CA GLU A 213 16.35 -9.12 11.31
C GLU A 213 16.90 -8.08 10.31
N THR A 214 18.12 -8.34 9.84
CA THR A 214 18.67 -7.60 8.69
C THR A 214 18.09 -8.19 7.43
N VAL A 215 17.50 -7.34 6.59
CA VAL A 215 17.01 -7.71 5.27
C VAL A 215 18.02 -7.22 4.23
N THR A 216 18.45 -8.13 3.35
CA THR A 216 19.24 -7.81 2.17
C THR A 216 18.31 -7.70 0.97
N ALA A 217 18.21 -6.52 0.37
CA ALA A 217 17.49 -6.32 -0.88
C ALA A 217 18.48 -6.33 -2.06
N VAL A 218 18.17 -7.13 -3.08
CA VAL A 218 18.91 -7.19 -4.35
C VAL A 218 17.99 -6.75 -5.47
N ILE A 219 18.32 -5.65 -6.12
CA ILE A 219 17.59 -5.13 -7.26
C ILE A 219 18.32 -5.54 -8.52
N SER A 220 17.59 -6.10 -9.49
CA SER A 220 18.14 -6.53 -10.78
C SER A 220 17.45 -5.84 -11.95
N SER A 221 18.20 -5.40 -12.96
CA SER A 221 17.68 -4.81 -14.20
C SER A 221 18.64 -5.10 -15.36
N THR A 222 18.13 -5.25 -16.59
CA THR A 222 18.98 -5.28 -17.80
C THR A 222 19.44 -3.88 -18.19
N ARG A 223 18.75 -2.84 -17.70
CA ARG A 223 19.12 -1.44 -17.92
C ARG A 223 19.99 -0.93 -16.79
N ASP A 224 21.03 -0.19 -17.13
CA ASP A 224 21.80 0.55 -16.14
C ASP A 224 21.03 1.80 -15.69
N HIS A 225 20.85 1.93 -14.39
CA HIS A 225 20.32 3.12 -13.74
C HIS A 225 21.44 3.79 -12.91
N PRO A 226 21.97 4.94 -13.34
CA PRO A 226 23.16 5.54 -12.75
C PRO A 226 22.91 6.23 -11.40
N THR A 227 21.73 6.82 -11.20
CA THR A 227 21.39 7.64 -10.03
C THR A 227 20.29 6.98 -9.20
N VAL A 228 20.61 5.87 -8.53
CA VAL A 228 19.61 5.05 -7.82
C VAL A 228 19.78 5.02 -6.32
N ASP A 229 18.65 4.90 -5.64
CA ASP A 229 18.54 4.69 -4.20
C ASP A 229 17.42 3.67 -3.92
N LEU A 230 17.49 3.02 -2.76
CA LEU A 230 16.39 2.22 -2.22
C LEU A 230 15.82 2.95 -1.01
N LEU A 231 14.55 3.35 -1.10
CA LEU A 231 13.78 3.90 0.01
C LEU A 231 12.97 2.79 0.64
N VAL A 232 13.01 2.67 1.96
CA VAL A 232 12.25 1.66 2.69
C VAL A 232 11.38 2.36 3.73
N THR A 233 10.07 2.32 3.51
CA THR A 233 9.06 2.88 4.41
C THR A 233 8.56 1.76 5.33
N ARG A 234 8.62 2.02 6.62
CA ARG A 234 8.15 1.12 7.67
C ARG A 234 6.62 1.20 7.84
N PRO A 235 6.01 0.25 8.58
CA PRO A 235 4.58 0.26 8.87
C PRO A 235 4.08 1.53 9.59
N ASP A 236 4.97 2.23 10.32
CA ASP A 236 4.69 3.51 10.98
C ASP A 236 4.78 4.73 10.04
N ASN A 237 4.90 4.51 8.72
CA ASN A 237 5.09 5.51 7.66
C ASN A 237 6.39 6.35 7.80
N LYS A 238 7.40 5.84 8.50
CA LYS A 238 8.73 6.46 8.54
C LYS A 238 9.72 5.72 7.66
N LEU A 239 10.66 6.45 7.07
CA LEU A 239 11.78 5.84 6.37
C LEU A 239 12.74 5.18 7.38
N THR A 240 13.25 4.00 7.04
CA THR A 240 14.37 3.38 7.77
C THR A 240 15.70 3.67 7.06
N THR A 241 16.80 3.54 7.80
CA THR A 241 18.15 3.64 7.24
C THR A 241 18.40 2.45 6.32
N VAL A 242 18.84 2.73 5.10
CA VAL A 242 19.22 1.75 4.10
C VAL A 242 20.69 1.92 3.78
N ILE A 243 21.45 0.84 3.84
CA ILE A 243 22.90 0.82 3.61
C ILE A 243 23.16 0.25 2.22
N PRO A 244 23.68 1.03 1.26
CA PRO A 244 24.11 0.48 -0.02
C PRO A 244 25.34 -0.42 0.17
N ARG A 245 25.31 -1.61 -0.42
CA ARG A 245 26.39 -2.61 -0.38
C ARG A 245 27.16 -2.72 -1.69
N GLY A 246 26.75 -1.98 -2.71
CA GLY A 246 27.43 -1.87 -3.99
C GLY A 246 26.58 -2.30 -5.17
N LYS A 247 27.17 -2.15 -6.34
CA LYS A 247 26.60 -2.52 -7.64
C LYS A 247 27.52 -3.53 -8.31
N THR A 248 26.96 -4.60 -8.86
CA THR A 248 27.68 -5.60 -9.64
C THR A 248 27.00 -5.82 -10.98
N LEU A 249 27.67 -6.51 -11.89
CA LEU A 249 27.10 -7.00 -13.15
C LEU A 249 27.14 -8.53 -13.11
N ASP A 250 26.01 -9.17 -13.35
CA ASP A 250 25.87 -10.63 -13.40
C ASP A 250 25.22 -11.00 -14.74
N GLY A 251 26.01 -11.59 -15.65
CA GLY A 251 25.63 -11.74 -17.05
C GLY A 251 25.31 -10.40 -17.71
N ASP A 252 24.08 -10.23 -18.16
CA ASP A 252 23.53 -9.01 -18.77
C ASP A 252 22.73 -8.13 -17.78
N ARG A 253 22.68 -8.51 -16.49
CA ARG A 253 21.89 -7.80 -15.48
C ARG A 253 22.76 -7.01 -14.53
N HIS A 254 22.42 -5.74 -14.36
CA HIS A 254 22.92 -4.89 -13.29
C HIS A 254 22.24 -5.26 -11.98
N LEU A 255 23.03 -5.46 -10.93
CA LEU A 255 22.57 -5.77 -9.59
C LEU A 255 22.96 -4.66 -8.61
N TRP A 256 22.00 -4.13 -7.86
CA TRP A 256 22.25 -3.22 -6.74
C TRP A 256 21.86 -3.90 -5.44
N ARG A 257 22.78 -3.93 -4.47
CA ARG A 257 22.54 -4.55 -3.16
C ARG A 257 22.39 -3.48 -2.09
N TYR A 258 21.39 -3.64 -1.24
CA TYR A 258 21.11 -2.79 -0.10
C TYR A 258 20.80 -3.64 1.14
N GLU A 259 21.05 -3.10 2.32
CA GLU A 259 20.67 -3.72 3.59
C GLU A 259 19.88 -2.74 4.46
N PHE A 260 18.89 -3.23 5.20
CA PHE A 260 18.17 -2.46 6.20
C PHE A 260 17.70 -3.35 7.36
N LYS A 261 17.29 -2.73 8.47
CA LYS A 261 16.72 -3.43 9.62
C LYS A 261 15.19 -3.44 9.56
N SER A 262 14.59 -4.61 9.76
CA SER A 262 13.15 -4.83 9.84
C SER A 262 12.64 -4.72 11.28
N ASP A 263 12.78 -3.56 11.90
CA ASP A 263 12.55 -3.32 13.33
C ASP A 263 11.08 -3.31 13.82
N HIS A 264 10.10 -3.35 12.92
CA HIS A 264 8.66 -3.31 13.23
C HIS A 264 7.96 -4.53 12.63
N ASP A 265 6.92 -4.99 13.32
CA ASP A 265 5.95 -5.93 12.74
C ASP A 265 5.03 -5.19 11.77
N GLY A 266 4.76 -5.77 10.60
CA GLY A 266 3.83 -5.24 9.61
C GLY A 266 4.40 -5.13 8.20
N LEU A 267 3.70 -4.34 7.38
CA LEU A 267 3.99 -4.20 5.96
C LEU A 267 4.98 -3.07 5.68
N TYR A 268 6.14 -3.42 5.14
CA TYR A 268 7.14 -2.50 4.64
C TYR A 268 6.92 -2.23 3.15
N GLU A 269 7.23 -1.02 2.71
CA GLU A 269 7.24 -0.64 1.30
C GLU A 269 8.65 -0.30 0.85
N LEU A 270 9.17 -1.07 -0.11
CA LEU A 270 10.49 -0.88 -0.70
C LEU A 270 10.30 -0.20 -2.05
N ARG A 271 10.79 1.03 -2.21
CA ARG A 271 10.81 1.76 -3.49
C ARG A 271 12.24 1.86 -4.00
N PHE A 272 12.53 1.18 -5.10
CA PHE A 272 13.74 1.44 -5.88
C PHE A 272 13.48 2.62 -6.79
N VAL A 273 14.25 3.69 -6.61
CA VAL A 273 13.98 4.99 -7.22
C VAL A 273 15.21 5.52 -7.94
N SER A 274 14.99 6.41 -8.92
CA SER A 274 16.06 7.28 -9.44
C SER A 274 15.80 8.73 -9.14
N ASP A 275 16.84 9.56 -9.35
CA ASP A 275 16.77 11.00 -9.23
C ASP A 275 16.20 11.42 -7.85
N LYS A 276 16.78 10.86 -6.79
CA LYS A 276 16.42 11.09 -5.38
C LYS A 276 14.92 10.92 -5.08
N GLY A 277 14.26 9.98 -5.76
CA GLY A 277 12.85 9.65 -5.52
C GLY A 277 11.88 10.21 -6.55
N ALA A 278 12.32 11.08 -7.46
CA ALA A 278 11.43 11.62 -8.49
C ALA A 278 10.91 10.54 -9.44
N ARG A 279 11.76 9.56 -9.77
CA ARG A 279 11.38 8.42 -10.62
C ARG A 279 11.19 7.17 -9.79
N LEU A 280 10.08 6.47 -9.99
CA LEU A 280 9.86 5.15 -9.42
C LEU A 280 10.24 4.08 -10.43
N LEU A 281 11.27 3.28 -10.14
CA LEU A 281 11.75 2.21 -11.01
C LEU A 281 11.12 0.87 -10.65
N SER A 282 11.00 0.59 -9.35
CA SER A 282 10.30 -0.58 -8.85
C SER A 282 9.78 -0.37 -7.42
N LEU A 283 8.71 -1.08 -7.07
CA LEU A 283 8.11 -1.13 -5.74
C LEU A 283 7.85 -2.58 -5.35
N ARG A 284 8.23 -2.97 -4.13
CA ARG A 284 7.87 -4.24 -3.51
C ARG A 284 7.32 -4.02 -2.11
N LEU A 285 6.21 -4.69 -1.79
CA LEU A 285 5.72 -4.79 -0.42
C LEU A 285 6.37 -6.00 0.25
N LEU A 286 6.81 -5.82 1.50
CA LEU A 286 7.47 -6.86 2.29
C LEU A 286 6.73 -7.00 3.62
N GLN A 287 6.10 -8.14 3.84
CA GLN A 287 5.51 -8.47 5.13
C GLN A 287 6.63 -8.91 6.08
N VAL A 288 6.80 -8.16 7.17
CA VAL A 288 7.60 -8.57 8.32
C VAL A 288 6.62 -9.05 9.36
N ALA A 289 6.79 -10.29 9.82
CA ALA A 289 5.92 -10.88 10.81
C ALA A 289 6.70 -11.78 11.74
N LEU A 290 6.34 -11.80 13.01
CA LEU A 290 6.67 -12.96 13.83
C LEU A 290 5.98 -14.18 13.22
N ASP A 291 6.69 -15.30 13.09
CA ASP A 291 6.04 -16.58 12.80
C ASP A 291 5.07 -16.87 13.93
N VAL A 292 3.80 -16.50 13.74
CA VAL A 292 2.73 -17.10 14.53
C VAL A 292 2.62 -18.50 13.97
N GLN A 293 3.08 -19.48 14.74
CA GLN A 293 2.78 -20.88 14.48
C GLN A 293 1.26 -21.02 14.54
N LEU A 294 0.61 -20.85 13.39
CA LEU A 294 -0.77 -21.21 13.20
C LEU A 294 -0.80 -22.72 13.32
N VAL A 295 -1.26 -23.23 14.46
CA VAL A 295 -1.77 -24.59 14.51
C VAL A 295 -2.80 -24.67 13.38
N PRO A 296 -2.65 -25.58 12.39
CA PRO A 296 -3.62 -25.75 11.32
C PRO A 296 -5.02 -25.84 11.94
N SER A 297 -5.98 -25.09 11.39
CA SER A 297 -7.26 -24.79 12.06
C SER A 297 -8.18 -26.00 12.29
N ASP A 298 -7.75 -27.20 11.90
CA ASP A 298 -8.39 -28.48 12.14
C ASP A 298 -7.73 -29.28 13.26
N SER A 299 -6.45 -29.03 13.56
CA SER A 299 -5.67 -29.77 14.53
C SER A 299 -6.01 -29.31 15.95
N SER A 300 -6.62 -30.19 16.73
CA SER A 300 -6.81 -29.94 18.17
C SER A 300 -5.46 -29.69 18.87
N ARG A 301 -5.38 -28.71 19.78
CA ARG A 301 -4.17 -28.43 20.58
C ARG A 301 -3.64 -29.67 21.33
N TYR A 302 -4.55 -30.58 21.67
CA TYR A 302 -4.27 -31.92 22.17
C TYR A 302 -5.17 -32.90 21.42
N ASN A 303 -4.59 -33.94 20.83
CA ASN A 303 -5.32 -35.03 20.19
C ASN A 303 -5.83 -35.98 21.28
N TYR A 304 -7.06 -35.76 21.74
CA TYR A 304 -7.73 -36.63 22.72
C TYR A 304 -9.06 -37.15 22.16
N ARG A 305 -9.44 -38.36 22.58
CA ARG A 305 -10.72 -38.98 22.19
C ARG A 305 -11.89 -38.10 22.66
N ARG A 306 -12.85 -37.82 21.78
CA ARG A 306 -14.07 -37.08 22.14
C ARG A 306 -15.31 -37.93 21.98
N VAL A 307 -16.14 -37.90 23.02
CA VAL A 307 -17.50 -38.44 23.01
C VAL A 307 -18.48 -37.25 23.04
N TYR A 308 -19.37 -37.19 22.06
CA TYR A 308 -20.37 -36.14 21.93
C TYR A 308 -21.77 -36.75 22.14
N VAL A 309 -22.44 -36.35 23.21
CA VAL A 309 -23.84 -36.67 23.48
C VAL A 309 -24.71 -35.69 22.70
N LEU A 310 -25.28 -36.18 21.59
CA LEU A 310 -26.11 -35.40 20.69
C LEU A 310 -27.58 -35.52 21.13
N LEU A 311 -28.10 -34.44 21.73
CA LEU A 311 -29.48 -34.36 22.17
C LEU A 311 -30.41 -33.93 21.02
N PRO A 312 -31.62 -34.50 20.92
CA PRO A 312 -32.56 -34.13 19.88
C PRO A 312 -33.14 -32.73 20.09
N PRO A 313 -33.65 -32.06 19.02
CA PRO A 313 -34.27 -30.74 19.14
C PRO A 313 -35.46 -30.69 20.11
N THR A 314 -36.08 -31.84 20.38
CA THR A 314 -37.19 -31.99 21.33
C THR A 314 -36.75 -32.10 22.79
N ALA A 315 -35.45 -32.16 23.08
CA ALA A 315 -34.95 -32.36 24.44
C ALA A 315 -35.11 -31.09 25.28
N ASP A 316 -35.73 -31.24 26.45
CA ASP A 316 -35.86 -30.17 27.44
C ASP A 316 -34.66 -30.13 28.42
N MET A 317 -34.72 -29.20 29.38
CA MET A 317 -33.66 -29.02 30.38
C MET A 317 -33.38 -30.29 31.20
N LYS A 318 -34.37 -31.17 31.41
CA LYS A 318 -34.17 -32.40 32.19
C LYS A 318 -33.28 -33.39 31.44
N TRP A 319 -33.45 -33.49 30.13
CA TRP A 319 -32.58 -34.29 29.26
C TRP A 319 -31.14 -33.77 29.24
N LEU A 320 -30.96 -32.43 29.19
CA LEU A 320 -29.63 -31.82 29.28
C LEU A 320 -28.95 -32.13 30.62
N LEU A 321 -29.69 -32.02 31.74
CA LEU A 321 -29.18 -32.35 33.07
C LEU A 321 -28.83 -33.84 33.20
N ALA A 322 -29.64 -34.74 32.64
CA ALA A 322 -29.36 -36.17 32.63
C ALA A 322 -28.10 -36.50 31.82
N ALA A 323 -27.92 -35.88 30.65
CA ALA A 323 -26.71 -36.01 29.85
C ALA A 323 -25.47 -35.51 30.61
N ALA A 324 -25.59 -34.37 31.30
CA ALA A 324 -24.50 -33.79 32.10
C ALA A 324 -24.10 -34.69 33.27
N LYS A 325 -25.08 -35.22 34.02
CA LYS A 325 -24.84 -36.14 35.13
C LYS A 325 -24.25 -37.47 34.65
N GLY A 326 -24.78 -38.02 33.56
CA GLY A 326 -24.36 -39.31 33.04
C GLY A 326 -22.98 -39.28 32.37
N GLY A 327 -22.66 -38.18 31.68
CA GLY A 327 -21.39 -37.99 31.00
C GLY A 327 -20.29 -37.33 31.83
N TYR A 328 -20.55 -36.98 33.09
CA TYR A 328 -19.61 -36.22 33.92
C TYR A 328 -18.27 -36.93 34.09
N ASP A 329 -18.27 -38.20 34.47
CA ASP A 329 -17.05 -38.96 34.74
C ASP A 329 -16.21 -39.17 33.47
N GLY A 330 -16.89 -39.42 32.34
CA GLY A 330 -16.26 -39.55 31.02
C GLY A 330 -15.90 -38.22 30.34
N ARG A 331 -16.21 -37.08 30.96
CA ARG A 331 -16.00 -35.73 30.41
C ARG A 331 -16.60 -35.54 29.01
N PHE A 332 -17.80 -36.08 28.80
CA PHE A 332 -18.46 -36.02 27.48
C PHE A 332 -18.87 -34.59 27.13
N THR A 333 -18.77 -34.28 25.84
CA THR A 333 -19.32 -33.03 25.28
C THR A 333 -20.81 -33.22 25.03
N ILE A 334 -21.63 -32.21 25.31
CA ILE A 334 -23.08 -32.29 25.14
C ILE A 334 -23.50 -31.14 24.24
N GLY A 335 -24.35 -31.43 23.26
CA GLY A 335 -24.94 -30.38 22.44
C GLY A 335 -26.02 -30.89 21.50
N PHE A 336 -26.42 -30.01 20.58
CA PHE A 336 -27.65 -30.13 19.78
C PHE A 336 -27.38 -29.97 18.28
N SER A 337 -26.12 -30.08 17.85
CA SER A 337 -25.71 -29.91 16.45
C SER A 337 -25.10 -31.21 15.95
N ALA A 338 -25.71 -31.81 14.93
CA ALA A 338 -25.16 -33.00 14.28
C ALA A 338 -23.79 -32.69 13.62
N ASP A 339 -23.64 -31.47 13.11
CA ASP A 339 -22.39 -31.01 12.49
C ASP A 339 -21.27 -30.89 13.53
N ASP A 340 -21.55 -30.30 14.70
CA ASP A 340 -20.57 -30.19 15.79
C ASP A 340 -20.19 -31.55 16.37
N ALA A 341 -21.13 -32.51 16.33
CA ALA A 341 -20.88 -33.89 16.75
C ALA A 341 -19.94 -34.63 15.79
N GLY A 342 -19.99 -34.30 14.49
CA GLY A 342 -19.23 -34.97 13.44
C GLY A 342 -17.88 -34.33 13.09
N ILE A 343 -17.73 -33.00 13.19
CA ILE A 343 -16.54 -32.27 12.73
C ILE A 343 -15.32 -32.39 13.67
N GLY A 344 -14.11 -32.22 13.12
CA GLY A 344 -12.85 -32.09 13.85
C GLY A 344 -11.79 -33.14 13.49
N ASP A 345 -10.51 -32.77 13.51
CA ASP A 345 -9.39 -33.69 13.29
C ASP A 345 -8.93 -34.31 14.62
N LEU A 346 -9.55 -35.44 14.98
CA LEU A 346 -9.32 -36.18 16.22
C LEU A 346 -9.20 -37.68 15.91
N GLU A 347 -8.27 -38.36 16.59
CA GLU A 347 -8.06 -39.82 16.46
C GLU A 347 -9.32 -40.65 16.73
N THR A 348 -10.22 -40.17 17.58
CA THR A 348 -11.48 -40.85 17.87
C THR A 348 -12.58 -39.83 18.16
N ARG A 349 -13.60 -39.83 17.32
CA ARG A 349 -14.85 -39.06 17.49
C ARG A 349 -15.99 -40.05 17.63
N HIS A 350 -16.70 -40.02 18.75
CA HIS A 350 -17.83 -40.92 18.99
C HIS A 350 -19.10 -40.11 19.29
N VAL A 351 -20.10 -40.24 18.43
CA VAL A 351 -21.40 -39.60 18.56
C VAL A 351 -22.36 -40.56 19.24
N LEU A 352 -22.85 -40.15 20.41
CA LEU A 352 -23.94 -40.80 21.15
C LEU A 352 -25.23 -40.05 20.84
N ALA A 353 -25.95 -40.47 19.79
CA ALA A 353 -27.16 -39.80 19.34
C ALA A 353 -28.35 -40.25 20.20
N VAL A 354 -28.87 -39.36 21.02
CA VAL A 354 -30.02 -39.63 21.91
C VAL A 354 -31.31 -39.53 21.11
N ASN A 355 -32.12 -40.59 21.16
CA ASN A 355 -33.41 -40.70 20.46
C ASN A 355 -33.34 -40.14 19.03
N PRO A 356 -32.48 -40.68 18.15
CA PRO A 356 -32.21 -40.10 16.83
C PRO A 356 -33.45 -40.03 15.92
N HIS A 357 -34.49 -40.79 16.23
CA HIS A 357 -35.80 -40.74 15.58
C HIS A 357 -36.59 -39.45 15.85
N HIS A 358 -36.17 -38.62 16.83
CA HIS A 358 -36.73 -37.30 17.09
C HIS A 358 -36.07 -36.17 16.26
N TRP A 359 -35.09 -36.50 15.42
CA TRP A 359 -34.48 -35.55 14.50
C TRP A 359 -35.28 -35.46 13.19
N PRO A 360 -35.43 -34.25 12.61
CA PRO A 360 -36.13 -34.07 11.33
C PRO A 360 -35.53 -34.88 10.19
N GLU A 361 -34.20 -35.00 10.19
CA GLU A 361 -33.45 -35.94 9.37
C GLU A 361 -33.19 -37.19 10.21
N VAL A 362 -33.47 -38.38 9.69
CA VAL A 362 -33.19 -39.62 10.42
C VAL A 362 -31.68 -39.79 10.55
N LEU A 363 -31.13 -39.40 11.71
CA LEU A 363 -29.71 -39.55 12.00
C LEU A 363 -29.37 -41.04 12.13
N THR A 364 -28.55 -41.52 11.21
CA THR A 364 -28.10 -42.92 11.14
C THR A 364 -26.59 -42.99 11.10
N ALA A 365 -26.03 -44.18 11.36
CA ALA A 365 -24.61 -44.43 11.15
C ALA A 365 -24.17 -44.12 9.71
N SER A 366 -25.01 -44.44 8.70
CA SER A 366 -24.75 -44.12 7.30
C SER A 366 -24.73 -42.61 7.02
N TRP A 367 -25.61 -41.82 7.65
CA TRP A 367 -25.61 -40.37 7.53
C TRP A 367 -24.28 -39.78 8.04
N PHE A 368 -23.83 -40.18 9.23
CA PHE A 368 -22.55 -39.72 9.77
C PHE A 368 -21.36 -40.22 8.94
N GLN A 369 -21.38 -41.46 8.44
CA GLN A 369 -20.31 -41.96 7.57
C GLN A 369 -20.20 -41.18 6.25
N GLN A 370 -21.34 -40.74 5.69
CA GLN A 370 -21.40 -39.98 4.46
C GLN A 370 -20.95 -38.52 4.65
N HIS A 371 -21.40 -37.86 5.71
CA HIS A 371 -21.16 -36.43 5.95
C HIS A 371 -19.90 -36.14 6.79
N TYR A 372 -19.53 -37.07 7.68
CA TYR A 372 -18.40 -36.95 8.61
C TYR A 372 -17.60 -38.27 8.70
N PRO A 373 -16.85 -38.63 7.65
CA PRO A 373 -16.06 -39.86 7.63
C PRO A 373 -15.14 -39.98 8.86
N GLY A 374 -15.16 -41.15 9.50
CA GLY A 374 -14.37 -41.45 10.69
C GLY A 374 -15.05 -41.16 12.04
N ALA A 375 -16.24 -40.55 12.04
CA ALA A 375 -17.07 -40.47 13.25
C ALA A 375 -17.72 -41.83 13.55
N ARG A 376 -17.47 -42.38 14.74
CA ARG A 376 -18.20 -43.53 15.27
C ARG A 376 -19.59 -43.06 15.71
N PHE A 377 -20.61 -43.89 15.50
CA PHE A 377 -21.99 -43.57 15.82
C PHE A 377 -22.61 -44.64 16.72
N THR A 378 -23.35 -44.22 17.75
CA THR A 378 -24.18 -45.09 18.58
C THR A 378 -25.49 -44.40 18.88
N ALA A 379 -26.60 -45.05 18.52
CA ALA A 379 -27.93 -44.60 18.89
C ALA A 379 -28.21 -44.96 20.36
N VAL A 380 -28.65 -43.99 21.14
CA VAL A 380 -29.07 -44.15 22.53
C VAL A 380 -30.58 -43.98 22.58
N VAL A 381 -31.30 -45.04 22.90
CA VAL A 381 -32.77 -44.99 23.03
C VAL A 381 -33.12 -44.94 24.52
N ALA A 382 -33.77 -43.86 24.94
CA ALA A 382 -34.15 -43.61 26.33
C ALA A 382 -35.58 -43.06 26.37
N ASN A 383 -36.43 -43.59 27.26
CA ASN A 383 -37.83 -43.16 27.33
C ASN A 383 -38.02 -41.96 28.26
N LYS A 384 -37.15 -41.82 29.27
CA LYS A 384 -37.13 -40.69 30.22
C LYS A 384 -35.68 -40.28 30.54
N PRO A 385 -35.45 -39.05 31.05
CA PRO A 385 -34.10 -38.55 31.33
C PRO A 385 -33.27 -39.48 32.23
N GLU A 386 -33.88 -40.14 33.21
CA GLU A 386 -33.19 -41.06 34.12
C GLU A 386 -32.60 -42.28 33.39
N ASP A 387 -33.25 -42.73 32.31
CA ASP A 387 -32.75 -43.82 31.48
C ASP A 387 -31.47 -43.40 30.74
N LEU A 388 -31.42 -42.16 30.23
CA LEU A 388 -30.23 -41.61 29.58
C LEU A 388 -29.08 -41.45 30.58
N GLU A 389 -29.35 -40.91 31.77
CA GLU A 389 -28.34 -40.77 32.81
C GLU A 389 -27.71 -42.13 33.15
N ALA A 390 -28.56 -43.15 33.38
CA ALA A 390 -28.10 -44.50 33.70
C ALA A 390 -27.34 -45.16 32.53
N TRP A 391 -27.81 -44.95 31.29
CA TRP A 391 -27.16 -45.47 30.10
C TRP A 391 -25.75 -44.90 29.93
N LEU A 392 -25.60 -43.58 30.07
CA LEU A 392 -24.31 -42.90 29.92
C LEU A 392 -23.30 -43.28 31.01
N LYS A 393 -23.74 -43.44 32.27
CA LYS A 393 -22.86 -43.88 33.38
C LYS A 393 -22.28 -45.28 33.15
N ASN A 394 -23.06 -46.15 32.52
CA ASN A 394 -22.68 -47.54 32.26
C ASN A 394 -22.03 -47.74 30.89
N TRP A 395 -21.92 -46.68 30.09
CA TRP A 395 -21.37 -46.80 28.75
C TRP A 395 -19.85 -46.94 28.81
N THR A 396 -19.35 -48.12 28.48
CA THR A 396 -17.92 -48.47 28.47
C THR A 396 -17.37 -48.58 27.06
N GLY A 397 -18.01 -47.98 26.05
CA GLY A 397 -17.62 -48.05 24.63
C GLY A 397 -16.30 -47.32 24.30
N LEU A 398 -15.37 -47.30 25.25
CA LEU A 398 -14.09 -46.60 25.23
C LEU A 398 -12.94 -47.43 24.63
N ASP A 399 -13.19 -48.65 24.13
CA ASP A 399 -12.17 -49.48 23.46
C ASP A 399 -11.75 -48.89 22.08
#